data_AF-A0A2V6Z8N1-F1
#
_entry.id   AF-A0A2V6Z8N1-F1
#
_cell.length_a   1.000
_cell.length_b   1.000
_cell.length_c   1.000
_cell.angle_alpha   90.00
_cell.angle_beta   90.00
_cell.angle_gamma   90.00
#
_symmetry.space_group_name_H-M   'P 1'
#
loop_
_entity.id
_entity.type
_entity.pdbx_description
1 polymer ?
#
loop_
_entity_poly.entity_id
_entity_poly.type
_entity_poly.pdbx_seq_one_letter_code
_entity_poly.pdbx_strand_id
1 'polypeptide(L)'
;MLANTRKLVIASGIANIFARDAMAMPAARVQLNEQSGGRFLLGMGISHAPIVSAIRGHIYEKPVTTMRTYVEAMAHAQYSSPRPSDSTLTVVAALGPKMLALARDVADGAHPYNTTVAQTAEARAVLGRNKRLCVEQKVLLETNAARAREIARAYLRPYLRLSNYVNSWRRAGFDDSDFRRQCVESTRRHTGRVGR
;
A
#
# COMPACT_ATOMS: atom_id res chain seq x y z
N MET A 1 -9.55 -17.83 4.00
CA MET A 1 -8.92 -17.76 2.66
C MET A 1 -7.78 -18.76 2.50
N LEU A 2 -6.73 -18.71 3.34
CA LEU A 2 -5.61 -19.66 3.26
C LEU A 2 -6.04 -21.13 3.40
N ALA A 3 -6.90 -21.43 4.38
CA ALA A 3 -7.47 -22.77 4.58
C ALA A 3 -8.45 -23.22 3.48
N ASN A 4 -9.00 -22.29 2.70
CA ASN A 4 -10.04 -22.56 1.70
C ASN A 4 -9.48 -22.56 0.26
N THR A 5 -8.16 -22.55 0.10
CA THR A 5 -7.48 -22.57 -1.21
C THR A 5 -6.29 -23.50 -1.12
N ARG A 6 -5.95 -24.19 -2.23
CA ARG A 6 -4.80 -25.12 -2.24
C ARG A 6 -3.56 -24.58 -2.96
N LYS A 7 -3.74 -23.66 -3.92
CA LYS A 7 -2.66 -23.15 -4.79
C LYS A 7 -2.46 -21.64 -4.71
N LEU A 8 -3.50 -20.90 -4.33
CA LEU A 8 -3.46 -19.44 -4.34
C LEU A 8 -2.49 -18.92 -3.27
N VAL A 9 -1.59 -18.03 -3.67
CA VAL A 9 -0.78 -17.23 -2.74
C VAL A 9 -1.65 -16.11 -2.19
N ILE A 10 -1.71 -15.98 -0.87
CA ILE A 10 -2.44 -14.91 -0.20
C ILE A 10 -1.42 -13.93 0.38
N ALA A 11 -1.64 -12.64 0.13
CA ALA A 11 -0.80 -11.58 0.64
C ALA A 11 -1.59 -10.59 1.51
N SER A 12 -0.93 -10.00 2.50
CA SER A 12 -1.43 -8.77 3.12
C SER A 12 -1.08 -7.57 2.24
N GLY A 13 -2.08 -6.81 1.80
CA GLY A 13 -1.90 -5.56 1.06
C GLY A 13 -2.51 -4.37 1.81
N ILE A 14 -2.04 -3.97 3.00
CA ILE A 14 -0.77 -4.31 3.67
C ILE A 14 -0.98 -4.55 5.17
N ALA A 15 -0.05 -5.24 5.81
CA ALA A 15 0.08 -5.22 7.27
C ALA A 15 0.76 -3.92 7.71
N ASN A 16 0.08 -3.11 8.52
CA ASN A 16 0.59 -1.83 8.99
C ASN A 16 1.56 -2.03 10.17
N ILE A 17 2.78 -1.49 10.06
CA ILE A 17 3.81 -1.61 11.11
C ILE A 17 3.42 -0.90 12.42
N PHE A 18 2.56 0.12 12.36
CA PHE A 18 2.01 0.79 13.55
C PHE A 18 0.83 0.03 14.18
N ALA A 19 0.45 -1.13 13.63
CA ALA A 19 -0.64 -1.94 14.15
C ALA A 19 -0.15 -3.24 14.78
N ARG A 20 1.15 -3.54 14.64
CA ARG A 20 1.75 -4.84 14.95
C ARG A 20 3.16 -4.61 15.45
N ASP A 21 3.45 -5.15 16.62
CA ASP A 21 4.80 -5.12 17.17
C ASP A 21 5.79 -5.90 16.28
N ALA A 22 7.04 -5.43 16.21
CA ALA A 22 8.08 -6.02 15.37
C ALA A 22 8.50 -7.43 15.82
N MET A 23 8.30 -7.79 17.09
CA MET A 23 8.49 -9.15 17.60
C MET A 23 7.37 -10.09 17.12
N ALA A 24 6.13 -9.60 17.07
CA ALA A 24 4.96 -10.42 16.72
C ALA A 24 4.79 -10.63 15.21
N MET A 25 5.18 -9.65 14.38
CA MET A 25 5.04 -9.71 12.92
C MET A 25 5.71 -10.94 12.27
N PRO A 26 7.00 -11.26 12.53
CA PRO A 26 7.65 -12.42 11.93
C PRO A 26 7.00 -13.73 12.37
N ALA A 27 6.59 -13.87 13.64
CA ALA A 27 5.90 -15.05 14.12
C ALA A 27 4.58 -15.30 13.37
N ALA A 28 3.78 -14.25 13.16
CA ALA A 28 2.55 -14.35 12.38
C ALA A 28 2.82 -14.77 10.92
N ARG A 29 3.85 -14.20 10.29
CA ARG A 29 4.27 -14.56 8.93
C ARG A 29 4.68 -16.03 8.82
N VAL A 30 5.43 -16.54 9.79
CA VAL A 30 5.87 -17.94 9.83
C VAL A 30 4.66 -18.87 10.00
N GLN A 31 3.82 -18.63 11.01
CA GLN A 31 2.65 -19.48 11.28
C GLN A 31 1.68 -19.54 10.09
N LEU A 32 1.44 -18.41 9.41
CA LEU A 32 0.59 -18.38 8.22
C LEU A 32 1.21 -19.12 7.03
N ASN A 33 2.54 -19.15 6.92
CA ASN A 33 3.23 -19.96 5.92
C ASN A 33 3.14 -21.45 6.25
N GLU A 34 3.38 -21.85 7.49
CA GLU A 34 3.25 -23.24 7.94
C GLU A 34 1.83 -23.78 7.69
N GLN A 35 0.81 -23.04 8.12
CA GLN A 35 -0.59 -23.42 7.93
C GLN A 35 -1.01 -23.53 6.47
N SER A 36 -0.29 -22.89 5.55
CA SER A 36 -0.65 -22.82 4.16
C SER A 36 0.27 -23.59 3.21
N GLY A 37 1.34 -24.19 3.72
CA GLY A 37 2.40 -24.80 2.90
C GLY A 37 3.14 -23.76 2.05
N GLY A 38 3.58 -22.65 2.67
CA GLY A 38 4.42 -21.63 2.04
C GLY A 38 3.67 -20.62 1.14
N ARG A 39 2.34 -20.50 1.27
CA ARG A 39 1.51 -19.67 0.38
C ARG A 39 1.18 -18.29 0.94
N PHE A 40 1.82 -17.87 2.03
CA PHE A 40 1.59 -16.55 2.60
C PHE A 40 2.74 -15.59 2.27
N LEU A 41 2.40 -14.45 1.68
CA LEU A 41 3.34 -13.37 1.37
C LEU A 41 3.04 -12.16 2.26
N LEU A 42 3.98 -11.77 3.11
CA LEU A 42 3.81 -10.59 3.96
C LEU A 42 4.04 -9.32 3.13
N GLY A 43 2.98 -8.63 2.73
CA GLY A 43 3.09 -7.24 2.29
C GLY A 43 2.91 -6.32 3.49
N MET A 44 3.89 -5.48 3.78
CA MET A 44 3.90 -4.60 4.95
C MET A 44 4.15 -3.15 4.55
N GLY A 45 3.72 -2.21 5.38
CA GLY A 45 3.96 -0.80 5.10
C GLY A 45 3.58 0.14 6.22
N ILE A 46 3.82 1.42 5.99
CA ILE A 46 3.85 2.46 7.02
C ILE A 46 2.53 3.23 7.17
N SER A 47 1.51 2.90 6.38
CA SER A 47 0.22 3.60 6.37
C SER A 47 0.37 5.09 5.98
N HIS A 48 -0.50 5.94 6.53
CA HIS A 48 -0.60 7.36 6.24
C HIS A 48 -0.60 8.16 7.53
N ALA A 49 0.07 9.31 7.54
CA ALA A 49 0.23 10.14 8.74
C ALA A 49 -1.10 10.44 9.48
N PRO A 50 -2.20 10.83 8.80
CA PRO A 50 -3.46 11.09 9.49
C PRO A 50 -4.03 9.85 10.20
N ILE A 51 -3.89 8.66 9.60
CA ILE A 51 -4.37 7.40 10.19
C ILE A 51 -3.51 7.02 11.38
N VAL A 52 -2.19 7.12 11.25
CA VAL A 52 -1.26 6.72 12.31
C VAL A 52 -1.39 7.62 13.53
N SER A 53 -1.47 8.94 13.34
CA SER A 53 -1.56 9.88 14.45
C SER A 53 -2.96 10.01 15.03
N ALA A 54 -3.98 10.24 14.19
CA ALA A 54 -5.32 10.53 14.71
C ALA A 54 -6.11 9.29 15.14
N ILE A 55 -5.89 8.14 14.48
CA ILE A 55 -6.68 6.91 14.76
C ILE A 55 -5.90 5.95 15.65
N ARG A 56 -4.59 5.84 15.46
CA ARG A 56 -3.76 4.89 16.22
C ARG A 56 -3.00 5.50 17.39
N GLY A 57 -2.98 6.83 17.52
CA GLY A 57 -2.29 7.51 18.61
C GLY A 57 -0.76 7.41 18.56
N HIS A 58 -0.17 7.10 17.40
CA HIS A 58 1.28 7.00 17.23
C HIS A 58 1.87 8.26 16.60
N ILE A 59 3.14 8.51 16.90
CA ILE A 59 3.91 9.57 16.25
C ILE A 59 4.32 9.09 14.86
N TYR A 60 3.92 9.85 13.83
CA TYR A 60 4.32 9.56 12.45
C TYR A 60 5.61 10.31 12.11
N GLU A 61 6.75 9.62 12.27
CA GLU A 61 8.08 10.15 12.02
C GLU A 61 8.55 9.98 10.56
N LYS A 62 9.87 10.07 10.32
CA LYS A 62 10.52 9.91 9.02
C LYS A 62 10.26 8.50 8.46
N PRO A 63 9.41 8.32 7.42
CA PRO A 63 8.87 7.01 7.08
C PRO A 63 9.92 5.94 6.71
N VAL A 64 10.98 6.36 6.02
CA VAL A 64 12.07 5.46 5.60
C VAL A 64 12.87 4.97 6.81
N THR A 65 13.19 5.86 7.75
CA THR A 65 13.91 5.50 8.98
C THR A 65 13.06 4.56 9.83
N THR A 66 11.78 4.90 10.06
CA THR A 66 10.86 4.07 10.83
C THR A 66 10.72 2.66 10.24
N MET A 67 10.56 2.53 8.92
CA MET A 67 10.48 1.23 8.26
C MET A 67 11.78 0.43 8.40
N ARG A 68 12.94 1.09 8.23
CA ARG A 68 14.25 0.45 8.39
C ARG A 68 14.42 -0.13 9.80
N THR A 69 14.21 0.70 10.83
CA THR A 69 14.30 0.28 12.23
C THR A 69 13.33 -0.84 12.55
N TYR A 70 12.11 -0.79 12.00
CA TYR A 70 11.13 -1.85 12.20
C TYR A 70 11.58 -3.20 11.60
N VAL A 71 12.12 -3.20 10.38
CA VAL A 71 12.63 -4.43 9.74
C VAL A 71 13.87 -4.96 10.45
N GLU A 72 14.76 -4.08 10.93
CA GLU A 72 15.89 -4.47 11.78
C GLU A 72 15.41 -5.14 13.06
N ALA A 73 14.41 -4.57 13.75
CA ALA A 73 13.82 -5.18 14.94
C ALA A 73 13.16 -6.54 14.64
N MET A 74 12.49 -6.70 13.49
CA MET A 74 11.95 -7.99 13.06
C MET A 74 13.05 -9.04 12.87
N ALA A 75 14.22 -8.66 12.35
CA ALA A 75 15.34 -9.57 12.15
C ALA A 75 15.94 -10.09 13.48
N HIS A 76 15.81 -9.30 14.55
CA HIS A 76 16.24 -9.64 15.90
C HIS A 76 15.14 -10.25 16.77
N ALA A 77 13.92 -10.41 16.24
CA ALA A 77 12.82 -10.99 16.98
C ALA A 77 13.11 -12.45 17.39
N GLN A 78 12.85 -12.77 18.65
CA GLN A 78 12.94 -14.14 19.15
C GLN A 78 11.79 -14.98 18.59
N TYR A 79 12.11 -16.19 18.14
CA TYR A 79 11.13 -17.15 17.65
C TYR A 79 11.49 -18.54 18.20
N SER A 80 10.65 -19.05 19.09
CA SER A 80 10.93 -20.26 19.87
C SER A 80 10.30 -21.53 19.30
N SER A 81 9.50 -21.42 18.22
CA SER A 81 8.91 -22.57 17.54
C SER A 81 9.85 -23.10 16.44
N PRO A 82 9.70 -24.36 15.98
CA PRO A 82 10.45 -24.88 14.84
C PRO A 82 10.33 -23.93 13.65
N ARG A 83 11.45 -23.59 13.00
CA ARG A 83 11.40 -22.76 11.79
C ARG A 83 11.05 -23.65 10.59
N PRO A 84 10.11 -23.25 9.72
CA PRO A 84 9.85 -23.99 8.49
C PRO A 84 11.09 -23.99 7.60
N SER A 85 11.26 -25.04 6.80
CA SER A 85 12.34 -25.16 5.80
C SER A 85 12.20 -24.18 4.63
N ASP A 86 10.99 -23.64 4.43
CA ASP A 86 10.68 -22.75 3.31
C ASP A 86 11.00 -21.28 3.62
N SER A 87 11.52 -20.59 2.60
CA SER A 87 11.73 -19.15 2.63
C SER A 87 10.40 -18.41 2.75
N THR A 88 10.29 -17.58 3.78
CA THR A 88 9.12 -16.72 4.02
C THR A 88 9.32 -15.39 3.31
N LEU A 89 8.34 -14.97 2.51
CA LEU A 89 8.48 -13.79 1.66
C LEU A 89 7.88 -12.53 2.29
N THR A 90 8.59 -11.42 2.12
CA THR A 90 8.20 -10.10 2.59
C THR A 90 8.37 -9.07 1.46
N VAL A 91 7.36 -8.25 1.22
CA VAL A 91 7.46 -7.08 0.33
C VAL A 91 7.04 -5.82 1.07
N VAL A 92 7.68 -4.69 0.73
CA VAL A 92 7.41 -3.40 1.36
C VAL A 92 6.55 -2.52 0.45
N ALA A 93 5.50 -1.93 1.00
CA ALA A 93 4.73 -0.89 0.34
C ALA A 93 5.62 0.32 0.08
N ALA A 94 5.94 0.56 -1.19
CA ALA A 94 6.93 1.55 -1.57
C ALA A 94 6.42 2.38 -2.74
N LEU A 95 6.28 3.69 -2.48
CA LEU A 95 5.77 4.65 -3.46
C LEU A 95 6.87 5.61 -3.98
N GLY A 96 7.80 6.01 -3.10
CA GLY A 96 8.88 6.94 -3.44
C GLY A 96 10.23 6.24 -3.62
N PRO A 97 11.20 6.86 -4.32
CA PRO A 97 12.48 6.26 -4.67
C PRO A 97 13.28 5.80 -3.44
N LYS A 98 13.25 6.57 -2.34
CA LYS A 98 13.93 6.18 -1.09
C LYS A 98 13.33 4.94 -0.43
N MET A 99 12.00 4.78 -0.48
CA MET A 99 11.34 3.60 0.07
C MET A 99 11.52 2.39 -0.85
N LEU A 100 11.57 2.60 -2.17
CA LEU A 100 11.90 1.55 -3.15
C LEU A 100 13.34 1.05 -2.95
N ALA A 101 14.30 1.95 -2.75
CA ALA A 101 15.68 1.59 -2.44
C ALA A 101 15.77 0.81 -1.12
N LEU A 102 15.06 1.24 -0.07
CA LEU A 102 14.98 0.47 1.17
C LEU A 102 14.38 -0.93 0.93
N ALA A 103 13.27 -1.03 0.20
CA ALA A 103 12.61 -2.30 -0.11
C ALA A 103 13.53 -3.26 -0.87
N ARG A 104 14.37 -2.75 -1.79
CA ARG A 104 15.42 -3.54 -2.45
C ARG A 104 16.39 -4.13 -1.42
N ASP A 105 16.83 -3.32 -0.46
CA ASP A 105 17.89 -3.69 0.46
C ASP A 105 17.41 -4.68 1.54
N VAL A 106 16.18 -4.50 2.05
CA VAL A 106 15.74 -5.20 3.29
C VAL A 106 14.59 -6.19 3.11
N ALA A 107 14.02 -6.32 1.91
CA ALA A 107 12.87 -7.19 1.64
C ALA A 107 13.04 -7.98 0.34
N ASP A 108 12.12 -8.90 0.05
CA ASP A 108 12.09 -9.66 -1.20
C ASP A 108 11.57 -8.84 -2.39
N GLY A 109 11.03 -7.65 -2.12
CA GLY A 109 10.51 -6.78 -3.15
C GLY A 109 9.68 -5.61 -2.64
N ALA A 110 8.99 -4.97 -3.58
CA ALA A 110 8.09 -3.87 -3.29
C ALA A 110 6.66 -4.15 -3.75
N HIS A 111 5.72 -3.48 -3.10
CA HIS A 111 4.31 -3.46 -3.46
C HIS A 111 3.83 -2.00 -3.68
N PRO A 112 4.05 -1.43 -4.88
CA PRO A 112 3.54 -0.11 -5.21
C PRO A 112 2.03 -0.12 -5.43
N TYR A 113 1.41 1.02 -5.16
CA TYR A 113 -0.03 1.23 -5.22
C TYR A 113 -0.32 2.61 -5.81
N ASN A 114 -1.36 2.73 -6.64
CA ASN A 114 -1.74 3.99 -7.31
C ASN A 114 -0.58 4.61 -8.12
N THR A 115 0.17 3.77 -8.84
CA THR A 115 1.30 4.20 -9.68
C THR A 115 0.98 4.08 -11.16
N THR A 116 1.61 4.94 -11.98
CA THR A 116 1.54 4.85 -13.45
C THR A 116 2.43 3.73 -14.00
N VAL A 117 2.31 3.46 -15.31
CA VAL A 117 3.20 2.55 -16.04
C VAL A 117 4.65 3.04 -15.99
N ALA A 118 4.89 4.34 -16.17
CA ALA A 118 6.24 4.93 -16.08
C ALA A 118 6.85 4.72 -14.68
N GLN A 119 6.09 4.99 -13.62
CA GLN A 119 6.54 4.74 -12.24
C GLN A 119 6.81 3.25 -11.97
N THR A 120 6.10 2.35 -12.64
CA THR A 120 6.37 0.90 -12.57
C THR A 120 7.73 0.56 -13.18
N ALA A 121 8.07 1.16 -14.33
CA ALA A 121 9.39 0.99 -14.95
C ALA A 121 10.51 1.57 -14.08
N GLU A 122 10.31 2.76 -13.49
CA GLU A 122 11.23 3.36 -12.53
C GLU A 122 11.44 2.47 -11.30
N ALA A 123 10.35 1.93 -10.73
CA ALA A 123 10.44 1.01 -9.61
C ALA A 123 11.24 -0.25 -9.96
N ARG A 124 11.06 -0.79 -11.17
CA ARG A 124 11.87 -1.92 -11.65
C ARG A 124 13.35 -1.55 -11.74
N ALA A 125 13.68 -0.36 -12.27
CA ALA A 125 15.07 0.09 -12.35
C ALA A 125 15.72 0.21 -10.96
N VAL A 126 15.00 0.75 -9.97
CA VAL A 126 15.50 0.88 -8.59
C VAL A 126 15.69 -0.48 -7.92
N LEU A 127 14.76 -1.41 -8.10
CA LEU A 127 14.77 -2.73 -7.45
C LEU A 127 15.75 -3.74 -8.08
N GLY A 128 16.13 -3.54 -9.34
CA GLY A 128 16.87 -4.53 -10.12
C GLY A 128 16.01 -5.73 -10.55
N ARG A 129 16.61 -6.72 -11.20
CA ARG A 129 15.89 -7.84 -11.83
C ARG A 129 15.39 -8.91 -10.86
N ASN A 130 16.08 -9.07 -9.73
CA ASN A 130 15.88 -10.23 -8.84
C ASN A 130 14.78 -10.01 -7.79
N LYS A 131 14.44 -8.76 -7.48
CA LYS A 131 13.41 -8.43 -6.49
C LYS A 131 12.02 -8.50 -7.09
N ARG A 132 11.04 -8.91 -6.27
CA ARG A 132 9.62 -8.90 -6.66
C ARG A 132 9.13 -7.47 -6.80
N LEU A 133 8.34 -7.22 -7.85
CA LEU A 133 7.64 -5.95 -8.03
C LEU A 133 6.15 -6.27 -8.17
N CYS A 134 5.45 -6.23 -7.05
CA CYS A 134 4.05 -6.60 -6.96
C CYS A 134 3.20 -5.34 -7.11
N VAL A 135 3.00 -4.83 -8.33
CA VAL A 135 2.21 -3.60 -8.53
C VAL A 135 0.72 -3.88 -8.37
N GLU A 136 0.06 -3.15 -7.49
CA GLU A 136 -1.40 -3.20 -7.41
C GLU A 136 -2.04 -2.35 -8.51
N GLN A 137 -2.94 -2.96 -9.29
CA GLN A 137 -3.70 -2.32 -10.35
C GLN A 137 -5.19 -2.36 -10.01
N LYS A 138 -5.87 -1.22 -10.16
CA LYS A 138 -7.32 -1.14 -10.01
C LYS A 138 -7.99 -1.51 -11.31
N VAL A 139 -8.93 -2.45 -11.23
CA VAL A 139 -9.72 -2.91 -12.37
C VAL A 139 -11.18 -2.59 -12.08
N LEU A 140 -11.82 -1.90 -13.02
CA LEU A 140 -13.25 -1.59 -13.01
C LEU A 140 -13.85 -2.20 -14.28
N LEU A 141 -14.85 -3.06 -14.11
CA LEU A 141 -15.65 -3.59 -15.20
C LEU A 141 -16.84 -2.65 -15.41
N GLU A 142 -16.73 -1.78 -16.42
CA GLU A 142 -17.76 -0.82 -16.80
C GLU A 142 -17.65 -0.57 -18.31
N THR A 143 -18.78 -0.66 -19.03
CA THR A 143 -18.80 -0.49 -20.49
C THR A 143 -19.00 0.96 -20.90
N ASN A 144 -19.64 1.78 -20.06
CA ASN A 144 -19.78 3.21 -20.30
C ASN A 144 -18.53 3.97 -19.82
N ALA A 145 -17.75 4.48 -20.76
CA ALA A 145 -16.49 5.17 -20.45
C ALA A 145 -16.65 6.42 -19.58
N ALA A 146 -17.76 7.15 -19.67
CA ALA A 146 -18.01 8.33 -18.83
C ALA A 146 -18.26 7.92 -17.38
N ARG A 147 -19.13 6.93 -17.17
CA ARG A 147 -19.41 6.32 -15.87
C ARG A 147 -18.17 5.68 -15.25
N ALA A 148 -17.37 4.98 -16.04
CA ALA A 148 -16.12 4.38 -15.59
C ALA A 148 -15.17 5.44 -14.99
N ARG A 149 -15.00 6.57 -15.68
CA ARG A 149 -14.16 7.67 -15.21
C ARG A 149 -14.73 8.39 -13.99
N GLU A 150 -16.05 8.51 -13.87
CA GLU A 150 -16.70 9.04 -12.67
C GLU A 150 -16.39 8.18 -11.44
N ILE A 151 -16.61 6.86 -11.55
CA ILE A 151 -16.33 5.89 -10.48
C ILE A 151 -14.85 5.92 -10.11
N ALA A 152 -13.95 5.89 -11.10
CA ALA A 152 -12.51 5.94 -10.87
C ALA A 152 -12.08 7.25 -10.17
N ARG A 153 -12.65 8.39 -10.56
CA ARG A 153 -12.39 9.69 -9.91
C ARG A 153 -12.89 9.72 -8.47
N ALA A 154 -14.09 9.18 -8.22
CA ALA A 154 -14.64 9.07 -6.88
C ALA A 154 -13.75 8.18 -5.99
N TYR A 155 -13.24 7.07 -6.52
CA TYR A 155 -12.31 6.18 -5.83
C TYR A 155 -11.01 6.88 -5.42
N LEU A 156 -10.46 7.74 -6.29
CA LEU A 156 -9.20 8.44 -6.04
C LEU A 156 -9.33 9.62 -5.05
N ARG A 157 -10.54 10.09 -4.73
CA ARG A 157 -10.82 11.22 -3.82
C ARG A 157 -10.02 11.20 -2.52
N PRO A 158 -10.02 10.11 -1.74
CA PRO A 158 -9.36 10.12 -0.44
C PRO A 158 -7.84 10.31 -0.57
N TYR A 159 -7.24 9.81 -1.65
CA TYR A 159 -5.80 9.88 -1.89
C TYR A 159 -5.32 11.29 -2.28
N LEU A 160 -6.19 12.13 -2.84
CA LEU A 160 -5.87 13.54 -3.12
C LEU A 160 -5.63 14.35 -1.84
N ARG A 161 -6.11 13.86 -0.68
CA ARG A 161 -5.87 14.49 0.63
C ARG A 161 -4.58 13.99 1.31
N LEU A 162 -3.89 13.03 0.69
CA LEU A 162 -2.70 12.39 1.24
C LEU A 162 -1.46 12.89 0.50
N SER A 163 -0.65 13.69 1.19
CA SER A 163 0.54 14.33 0.63
C SER A 163 1.53 13.35 0.00
N ASN A 164 1.65 12.13 0.55
CA ASN A 164 2.51 11.09 -0.02
C ASN A 164 2.08 10.66 -1.43
N TYR A 165 0.77 10.59 -1.72
CA TYR A 165 0.27 10.26 -3.06
C TYR A 165 0.34 11.44 -4.01
N VAL A 166 -0.11 12.62 -3.57
CA VAL A 166 -0.03 13.84 -4.38
C VAL A 166 1.42 14.13 -4.79
N ASN A 167 2.38 14.05 -3.85
CA ASN A 167 3.79 14.24 -4.16
C ASN A 167 4.34 13.12 -5.07
N SER A 168 3.79 11.92 -5.02
CA SER A 168 4.17 10.85 -5.95
C SER A 168 3.69 11.12 -7.37
N TRP A 169 2.44 11.55 -7.53
CA TRP A 169 1.90 11.89 -8.83
C TRP A 169 2.56 13.15 -9.40
N ARG A 170 2.91 14.13 -8.58
CA ARG A 170 3.72 15.28 -9.02
C ARG A 170 5.07 14.85 -9.60
N ARG A 171 5.76 13.89 -8.98
CA ARG A 171 7.00 13.32 -9.56
C ARG A 171 6.77 12.59 -10.88
N ALA A 172 5.57 12.05 -11.09
CA ALA A 172 5.18 11.40 -12.34
C ALA A 172 4.69 12.39 -13.42
N GLY A 173 4.77 13.69 -13.17
CA GLY A 173 4.41 14.74 -14.13
C GLY A 173 2.99 15.29 -14.02
N PHE A 174 2.20 14.87 -13.02
CA PHE A 174 0.88 15.47 -12.77
C PHE A 174 1.00 16.82 -12.08
N ASP A 175 0.12 17.74 -12.41
CA ASP A 175 0.11 19.09 -11.83
C ASP A 175 -1.18 19.41 -11.07
N ASP A 176 -1.27 20.64 -10.56
CA ASP A 176 -2.42 21.10 -9.79
C ASP A 176 -3.74 21.06 -10.58
N SER A 177 -3.71 21.17 -11.90
CA SER A 177 -4.90 21.07 -12.75
C SER A 177 -5.45 19.64 -12.80
N ASP A 178 -4.61 18.62 -12.68
CA ASP A 178 -5.01 17.22 -12.60
C ASP A 178 -5.71 16.89 -11.27
N PHE A 179 -5.35 17.61 -10.21
CA PHE A 179 -5.95 17.44 -8.88
C PHE A 179 -7.22 18.30 -8.70
N ARG A 180 -7.36 19.37 -9.47
CA ARG A 180 -8.51 20.30 -9.43
C ARG A 180 -9.56 19.90 -10.46
N ARG A 181 -10.58 19.15 -10.04
CA ARG A 181 -11.95 19.14 -10.63
C ARG A 181 -12.84 18.10 -9.97
N GLN A 182 -13.34 18.36 -8.75
CA GLN A 182 -14.37 17.49 -8.16
C GLN A 182 -15.44 18.21 -7.32
N CYS A 183 -15.73 19.48 -7.61
CA CYS A 183 -17.03 20.05 -7.29
C CYS A 183 -17.84 20.09 -8.60
N VAL A 184 -18.63 19.05 -8.85
CA VAL A 184 -19.80 19.23 -9.71
C VAL A 184 -20.85 19.87 -8.80
N GLU A 185 -21.18 21.10 -9.15
CA GLU A 185 -22.20 21.95 -8.55
C GLU A 185 -23.54 21.19 -8.51
N SER A 186 -23.89 20.65 -7.33
CA SER A 186 -25.21 20.04 -7.07
C SER A 186 -26.05 20.88 -6.10
N THR A 187 -25.88 22.21 -6.14
CA THR A 187 -26.72 23.14 -5.39
C THR A 187 -27.26 24.25 -6.29
N ARG A 188 -27.91 23.86 -7.40
CA ARG A 188 -28.90 24.70 -8.07
C ARG A 188 -30.18 23.89 -8.26
N ARG A 189 -31.08 23.98 -7.27
CA ARG A 189 -32.56 24.01 -7.39
C ARG A 189 -33.21 23.76 -6.02
N HIS A 190 -33.38 24.82 -5.23
CA HIS A 190 -34.60 25.02 -4.44
C HIS A 190 -34.71 26.48 -3.98
N THR A 191 -34.84 27.40 -4.94
CA THR A 191 -35.57 28.65 -4.72
C THR A 191 -36.95 28.47 -5.35
N GLY A 192 -37.84 27.83 -4.58
CA GLY A 192 -39.27 27.72 -4.88
C GLY A 192 -40.05 28.36 -3.73
N ARG A 193 -40.42 29.62 -3.92
CA ARG A 193 -41.27 30.42 -3.04
C ARG A 193 -42.74 30.08 -3.34
N VAL A 194 -43.47 29.50 -2.37
CA VAL A 194 -44.94 29.54 -2.23
C VAL A 194 -45.17 29.26 -0.73
N GLY A 195 -45.79 30.09 0.11
CA GLY A 195 -46.88 31.02 -0.09
C GLY A 195 -48.00 30.62 0.88
N ARG A 196 -47.96 31.13 2.11
CA ARG A 196 -49.07 31.59 2.97
C ARG A 196 -48.52 31.97 4.34
#